data_AF-A0A327W0E9-F1
#
_entry.id   AF-A0A327W0E9-F1
#
_cell.length_a   1.000
_cell.length_b   1.000
_cell.length_c   1.000
_cell.angle_alpha   90.00
_cell.angle_beta   90.00
_cell.angle_gamma   90.00
#
_symmetry.space_group_name_H-M   'P 1'
#
loop_
_entity.id
_entity.type
_entity.pdbx_description
1 polymer ?
#
loop_
_entity_poly.entity_id
_entity_poly.type
_entity_poly.pdbx_seq_one_letter_code
_entity_poly.pdbx_strand_id
1 'polypeptide(L)'
;MSLNAEERRRTAEELRHNLTLTALTDQQVAADLEWTPARLTTTLDIENADPVDVWQLRDYLAQAVRDTGHEPVPFTVLTDRSRTMARAWFALRTAPRHDFTPAN
;
A
#
# COMPACT_ATOMS: atom_id res chain seq x y z
N MET A 1 9.21 -10.04 9.46
CA MET A 1 8.73 -11.22 8.71
C MET A 1 9.21 -11.08 7.27
N SER A 2 9.82 -12.12 6.72
CA SER A 2 10.23 -12.15 5.31
C SER A 2 9.21 -12.95 4.52
N LEU A 3 8.64 -12.32 3.49
CA LEU A 3 7.71 -12.97 2.56
C LEU A 3 8.47 -13.94 1.64
N ASN A 4 7.92 -15.13 1.42
CA ASN A 4 8.40 -16.05 0.39
C ASN A 4 8.02 -15.54 -1.02
N ALA A 5 8.58 -16.16 -2.07
CA ALA A 5 8.38 -15.68 -3.45
C ALA A 5 6.91 -15.65 -3.89
N GLU A 6 6.12 -16.64 -3.49
CA GLU A 6 4.69 -16.71 -3.82
C GLU A 6 3.88 -15.68 -3.03
N GLU A 7 4.20 -15.49 -1.74
CA GLU A 7 3.60 -14.45 -0.90
C GLU A 7 3.91 -13.04 -1.43
N ARG A 8 5.13 -12.81 -1.93
CA ARG A 8 5.51 -11.54 -2.58
C ARG A 8 4.69 -11.31 -3.83
N ARG A 9 4.64 -12.28 -4.75
CA ARG A 9 3.87 -12.18 -5.99
C ARG A 9 2.40 -11.88 -5.71
N ARG A 10 1.79 -12.62 -4.79
CA ARG A 10 0.39 -12.42 -4.40
C ARG A 10 0.16 -11.04 -3.78
N THR A 11 1.02 -10.63 -2.86
CA THR A 11 0.88 -9.31 -2.21
C THR A 11 1.07 -8.17 -3.23
N ALA A 12 1.97 -8.32 -4.21
CA ALA A 12 2.14 -7.38 -5.31
C ALA A 12 0.88 -7.27 -6.18
N GLU A 13 0.26 -8.40 -6.52
CA GLU A 13 -1.03 -8.45 -7.23
C GLU A 13 -2.15 -7.75 -6.42
N GLU A 14 -2.23 -8.01 -5.11
CA GLU A 14 -3.19 -7.37 -4.20
C GLU A 14 -2.99 -5.84 -4.11
N LEU A 15 -1.74 -5.37 -4.04
CA LEU A 15 -1.41 -3.94 -4.03
C LEU A 15 -1.83 -3.26 -5.34
N ARG A 16 -1.50 -3.86 -6.49
CA ARG A 16 -1.88 -3.33 -7.81
C ARG A 16 -3.39 -3.31 -8.03
N HIS A 17 -4.10 -4.33 -7.53
CA HIS A 17 -5.55 -4.37 -7.60
C HIS A 17 -6.15 -3.22 -6.79
N ASN A 18 -5.68 -3.01 -5.56
CA ASN A 18 -6.15 -1.89 -4.73
C ASN A 18 -5.83 -0.54 -5.36
N LEU A 19 -4.66 -0.36 -5.97
CA LEU A 19 -4.32 0.85 -6.73
C LEU A 19 -5.29 1.10 -7.90
N THR A 20 -5.70 0.03 -8.59
CA THR A 20 -6.67 0.16 -9.69
C THR A 20 -8.04 0.66 -9.17
N LEU A 21 -8.43 0.27 -7.95
CA LEU A 21 -9.68 0.68 -7.32
C LEU A 21 -9.69 2.14 -6.85
N THR A 22 -8.53 2.75 -6.61
CA THR A 22 -8.46 4.18 -6.23
C THR A 22 -8.65 5.10 -7.44
N ALA A 23 -8.55 4.58 -8.67
CA ALA A 23 -8.47 5.35 -9.91
C ALA A 23 -7.33 6.39 -9.93
N LEU A 24 -6.33 6.25 -9.05
CA LEU A 24 -5.14 7.09 -9.02
C LEU A 24 -4.06 6.53 -9.95
N THR A 25 -3.25 7.43 -10.51
CA THR A 25 -2.05 7.06 -11.25
C THR A 25 -0.86 6.84 -10.32
N ASP A 26 0.09 6.01 -10.73
CA ASP A 26 1.36 5.79 -10.03
C ASP A 26 2.06 7.12 -9.68
N GLN A 27 1.99 8.12 -10.56
CA GLN A 27 2.59 9.43 -10.31
C GLN A 27 1.90 10.19 -9.18
N GLN A 28 0.57 10.13 -9.08
CA GLN A 28 -0.18 10.76 -8.00
C GLN A 28 0.14 10.08 -6.66
N VAL A 29 0.12 8.75 -6.63
CA VAL A 29 0.45 7.99 -5.42
C VAL A 29 1.89 8.26 -4.97
N ALA A 30 2.85 8.29 -5.90
CA ALA A 30 4.23 8.61 -5.59
C ALA A 30 4.36 10.05 -5.06
N ALA A 31 3.66 11.02 -5.66
CA ALA A 31 3.68 12.40 -5.20
C ALA A 31 3.09 12.56 -3.79
N ASP A 32 1.94 11.93 -3.52
CA ASP A 32 1.26 11.99 -2.21
C ASP A 32 2.09 11.34 -1.10
N LEU A 33 2.83 10.27 -1.43
CA LEU A 33 3.72 9.60 -0.49
C LEU A 33 5.10 10.27 -0.37
N GLU A 34 5.36 11.33 -1.15
CA GLU A 34 6.67 11.98 -1.29
C GLU A 34 7.76 10.99 -1.72
N TRP A 35 7.40 10.05 -2.60
CA TRP A 35 8.25 9.00 -3.13
C TRP A 35 8.69 9.28 -4.56
N THR A 36 9.82 8.68 -4.95
CA THR A 36 10.18 8.61 -6.37
C THR A 36 9.34 7.54 -7.07
N PRO A 37 9.04 7.68 -8.37
CA PRO A 37 8.32 6.66 -9.13
C PRO A 37 8.99 5.28 -9.05
N ALA A 38 10.32 5.24 -9.10
CA ALA A 38 11.09 4.00 -8.96
C ALA A 38 10.86 3.32 -7.60
N ARG A 39 10.79 4.08 -6.50
CA ARG A 39 10.50 3.56 -5.16
C ARG A 39 9.08 3.02 -5.06
N LEU A 40 8.13 3.68 -5.70
CA LEU A 40 6.76 3.18 -5.76
C LEU A 40 6.70 1.85 -6.52
N THR A 41 7.32 1.76 -7.70
CA THR A 41 7.35 0.53 -8.51
C THR A 41 7.99 -0.62 -7.73
N THR A 42 9.16 -0.42 -7.10
CA THR A 42 9.80 -1.49 -6.31
C THR A 42 8.94 -1.93 -5.12
N THR A 43 8.18 -1.01 -4.52
CA THR A 43 7.26 -1.31 -3.41
C THR A 43 6.01 -2.06 -3.89
N LEU A 44 5.44 -1.67 -5.03
CA LEU A 44 4.32 -2.36 -5.67
C LEU A 44 4.68 -3.79 -6.08
N ASP A 45 5.90 -4.00 -6.58
CA ASP A 45 6.41 -5.31 -6.97
C ASP A 45 7.03 -6.11 -5.81
N ILE A 46 7.21 -5.49 -4.64
CA ILE A 46 7.85 -6.09 -3.46
C ILE A 46 9.27 -6.62 -3.81
N GLU A 47 9.93 -5.92 -4.72
CA GLU A 47 11.30 -6.18 -5.16
C GLU A 47 12.27 -5.38 -4.29
N ASN A 48 12.90 -6.06 -3.32
CA ASN A 48 13.78 -5.45 -2.33
C ASN A 48 13.16 -4.24 -1.59
N ALA A 49 11.83 -4.20 -1.50
CA ALA A 49 11.09 -3.13 -0.85
C ALA A 49 11.36 -3.10 0.66
N ASP A 50 11.44 -1.90 1.23
CA ASP A 50 11.46 -1.71 2.67
C ASP A 50 10.09 -2.15 3.24
N PRO A 51 10.04 -3.04 4.25
CA PRO A 51 8.79 -3.42 4.91
C PRO A 51 7.98 -2.21 5.40
N VAL A 52 8.62 -1.13 5.85
CA VAL A 52 7.95 0.10 6.27
C VAL A 52 7.20 0.75 5.11
N ASP A 53 7.81 0.77 3.93
CA ASP A 53 7.20 1.33 2.72
C ASP A 53 6.02 0.48 2.26
N VAL A 54 6.17 -0.85 2.27
CA VAL A 54 5.08 -1.77 1.92
C VAL A 54 3.86 -1.54 2.83
N TRP A 55 4.07 -1.38 4.14
CA TRP A 55 2.98 -1.07 5.07
C TRP A 55 2.38 0.32 4.85
N GLN A 56 3.21 1.32 4.57
CA GLN A 56 2.75 2.69 4.29
C GLN A 56 1.89 2.73 3.01
N LEU A 57 2.31 2.06 1.94
CA LEU A 57 1.58 1.96 0.68
C LEU A 57 0.26 1.20 0.87
N ARG A 58 0.27 0.06 1.58
CA ARG A 58 -0.94 -0.72 1.89
C ARG A 58 -1.96 0.11 2.64
N ASP A 59 -1.53 0.86 3.67
CA ASP A 59 -2.44 1.70 4.46
C ASP A 59 -2.98 2.88 3.63
N TYR A 60 -2.14 3.51 2.80
CA TYR A 60 -2.54 4.58 1.87
C TYR A 60 -3.59 4.08 0.87
N LEU A 61 -3.32 2.96 0.19
CA LEU A 61 -4.25 2.39 -0.81
C LEU A 61 -5.57 1.99 -0.16
N ALA A 62 -5.52 1.32 1.00
CA ALA A 62 -6.74 0.94 1.71
C ALA A 62 -7.57 2.15 2.17
N GLN A 63 -6.95 3.30 2.42
CA GLN A 63 -7.67 4.53 2.71
C GLN A 63 -8.23 5.14 1.42
N ALA A 64 -7.40 5.32 0.39
CA ALA A 64 -7.80 5.91 -0.88
C ALA A 64 -8.97 5.16 -1.54
N VAL A 65 -9.01 3.82 -1.45
CA VAL A 65 -10.15 3.02 -1.96
C VAL A 65 -11.43 3.31 -1.17
N ARG A 66 -11.33 3.51 0.15
CA ARG A 66 -12.50 3.85 0.99
C ARG A 66 -12.99 5.26 0.72
N ASP A 67 -12.06 6.20 0.51
CA ASP A 67 -12.38 7.60 0.23
C ASP A 67 -13.06 7.75 -1.14
N THR A 68 -12.80 6.85 -2.09
CA THR A 68 -13.54 6.75 -3.36
C THR A 68 -14.89 6.00 -3.24
N GLY A 69 -15.27 5.55 -2.04
CA GLY A 69 -16.52 4.86 -1.76
C GLY A 69 -16.52 3.35 -2.08
N HIS A 70 -15.34 2.77 -2.32
CA HIS A 70 -15.16 1.33 -2.56
C HIS A 70 -14.61 0.61 -1.32
N GLU A 71 -14.68 -0.72 -1.31
CA GLU A 71 -14.04 -1.53 -0.27
C GLU A 71 -12.71 -2.09 -0.80
N PRO A 72 -11.58 -1.91 -0.08
CA PRO A 72 -10.29 -2.46 -0.49
C PRO A 72 -10.30 -3.99 -0.54
N VAL A 73 -9.56 -4.54 -1.50
CA VAL A 73 -9.34 -5.98 -1.58
C VAL A 73 -8.54 -6.43 -0.35
N PRO A 74 -9.02 -7.47 0.37
CA PRO A 74 -8.35 -7.95 1.56
C PRO A 74 -6.98 -8.53 1.21
N PHE A 75 -5.97 -8.14 1.98
CA PHE A 75 -4.63 -8.69 1.85
C PHE A 75 -4.55 -10.06 2.52
N THR A 76 -3.97 -11.05 1.84
CA THR A 76 -3.78 -12.38 2.42
C THR A 76 -2.62 -12.41 3.41
N VAL A 77 -1.57 -11.64 3.17
CA VAL A 77 -0.38 -11.61 4.03
C VAL A 77 -0.29 -10.33 4.86
N LEU A 78 -0.59 -9.16 4.28
CA LEU A 78 -0.63 -7.86 4.96
C LEU A 78 -1.94 -7.66 5.75
N THR A 79 -2.34 -8.67 6.52
CA THR A 79 -3.53 -8.64 7.38
C THR A 79 -3.34 -7.67 8.56
N ASP A 80 -4.43 -7.24 9.19
CA ASP A 80 -4.34 -6.39 10.38
C ASP A 80 -3.65 -7.09 11.56
N ARG A 81 -3.74 -8.43 11.64
CA ARG A 81 -2.96 -9.22 12.59
C ARG A 81 -1.46 -9.09 12.31
N SER A 82 -1.04 -9.22 11.05
CA SER A 82 0.34 -9.02 10.62
C SER A 82 0.82 -7.59 10.89
N ARG A 83 -0.06 -6.59 10.73
CA ARG A 83 0.24 -5.18 11.02
C ARG A 83 0.54 -4.95 12.50
N THR A 84 -0.28 -5.51 13.39
CA THR A 84 -0.06 -5.43 14.84
C THR A 84 1.29 -6.04 15.24
N MET A 85 1.66 -7.17 14.64
CA MET A 85 2.99 -7.77 14.86
C MET A 85 4.11 -6.90 14.27
N ALA A 86 3.93 -6.35 13.07
CA ALA A 86 4.91 -5.49 12.42
C ALA A 86 5.22 -4.23 13.23
N ARG A 87 4.21 -3.63 13.89
CA ARG A 87 4.40 -2.47 14.79
C ARG A 87 5.37 -2.73 15.94
N ALA A 88 5.50 -3.96 16.40
CA ALA A 88 6.44 -4.30 17.47
C ALA A 88 7.90 -4.38 16.99
N TRP A 89 8.13 -4.45 15.68
CA TRP A 89 9.45 -4.68 15.07
C TRP A 89 9.90 -3.54 14.16
N PHE A 90 8.96 -2.79 13.59
CA PHE A 90 9.21 -1.69 12.66
C PHE A 90 8.56 -0.41 13.16
N ALA A 91 9.30 0.71 13.08
CA ALA A 91 8.76 2.04 13.28
C ALA A 91 7.88 2.43 12.07
N LEU A 92 6.67 1.87 12.02
CA LEU A 92 5.73 2.12 10.92
C LEU A 92 5.43 3.62 10.82
N ARG A 93 5.56 4.16 9.61
CA ARG A 93 5.16 5.53 9.30
C ARG A 93 3.66 5.55 9.01
N THR A 94 2.97 6.53 9.55
CA THR A 94 1.56 6.76 9.23
C THR A 94 1.49 7.29 7.79
N ALA A 95 0.65 6.69 6.95
CA ALA A 95 0.36 7.24 5.64
C ALA A 95 -0.24 8.66 5.78
N PRO A 96 0.16 9.62 4.92
CA PRO A 96 -0.48 10.94 4.87
C PRO A 96 -1.98 10.75 4.60
N ARG A 97 -2.83 11.43 5.38
CA ARG A 97 -4.27 11.44 5.13
C ARG A 97 -4.56 12.49 4.05
N HIS A 98 -4.91 12.04 2.86
CA HIS A 98 -5.54 12.88 1.84
C HIS A 98 -7.01 12.50 1.76
N ASP A 99 -7.89 13.50 1.78
CA ASP A 99 -9.32 13.31 1.51
C ASP A 99 -9.46 13.28 -0.02
N PHE A 100 -9.68 12.10 -0.60
CA PHE A 100 -9.77 11.91 -2.07
C PHE A 100 -11.19 12.12 -2.62
N THR A 101 -12.06 12.78 -1.85
CA THR A 101 -13.41 13.08 -2.30
C THR A 101 -13.35 13.93 -3.58
N PRO A 102 -13.90 13.46 -4.71
CA PRO A 102 -14.03 14.32 -5.88
C PRO A 102 -14.96 15.49 -5.47
N ALA A 103 -14.44 16.71 -5.57
CA ALA A 103 -15.25 17.91 -5.36
C ALA A 103 -16.41 17.87 -6.37
N ASN A 104 -17.61 17.61 -5.86
CA ASN A 104 -18.87 17.65 -6.60
C ASN A 104 -19.28 19.09 -6.89
#